data_AF-A0A3D4JX27-F1
#
_entry.id   AF-A0A3D4JX27-F1
#
_cell.length_a   1.000
_cell.length_b   1.000
_cell.length_c   1.000
_cell.angle_alpha   90.00
_cell.angle_beta   90.00
_cell.angle_gamma   90.00
#
_symmetry.space_group_name_H-M   'P 1'
#
loop_
_entity.id
_entity.type
_entity.pdbx_description
1 polymer ?
#
loop_
_entity_poly.entity_id
_entity_poly.type
_entity_poly.pdbx_seq_one_letter_code
_entity_poly.pdbx_strand_id
1 'polypeptide(L)'
;MARVKPKRHGVVTDMTAMCDVAFLLLTFFILTTQFKKPDVEQIKPPSSISEKLLPDASLMTINATPDGKFYFQPVEHASERLQHFDNM
;
A
#
# COMPACT_ATOMS: atom_id res chain seq x y z
N MET A 1 23.69 69.51 14.82
CA MET A 1 23.34 68.38 15.72
C MET A 1 22.89 67.19 14.87
N ALA A 2 23.29 65.96 15.21
CA ALA A 2 22.93 64.78 14.43
C ALA A 2 21.43 64.45 14.58
N ARG A 3 20.75 64.25 13.45
CA ARG A 3 19.31 63.91 13.39
C ARG A 3 19.10 62.50 13.96
N VAL A 4 18.34 62.39 15.05
CA VAL A 4 18.05 61.11 15.71
C VAL A 4 17.32 60.19 14.72
N LYS A 5 17.88 59.00 14.48
CA LYS A 5 17.25 57.98 13.63
C LYS A 5 16.09 57.32 14.40
N PRO A 6 14.87 57.24 13.84
CA PRO A 6 13.76 56.56 14.47
C PRO A 6 14.01 55.04 14.53
N LYS A 7 13.70 54.44 15.68
CA LYS A 7 13.88 53.01 15.94
C LYS A 7 12.85 52.22 15.13
N ARG A 8 13.30 51.34 14.22
CA ARG A 8 12.40 50.46 13.45
C ARG A 8 11.81 49.40 14.39
N HIS A 9 10.48 49.33 14.45
CA HIS A 9 9.80 48.21 15.10
C HIS A 9 9.79 47.03 14.11
N GLY A 10 10.17 45.85 14.58
CA GLY A 10 10.10 44.64 13.78
C GLY A 10 8.65 44.33 13.44
N VAL A 11 8.37 44.01 12.17
CA VAL A 11 7.06 43.52 11.76
C VAL A 11 6.94 42.08 12.27
N VAL A 12 6.07 41.86 13.25
CA VAL A 12 5.69 40.50 13.67
C VAL A 12 4.56 40.06 12.75
N THR A 13 4.82 39.01 11.96
CA THR A 13 3.81 38.46 11.06
C THR A 13 2.94 37.47 11.82
N ASP A 14 1.62 37.69 11.85
CA ASP A 14 0.66 36.76 12.43
C ASP A 14 0.54 35.52 11.54
N MET A 15 0.82 34.34 12.11
CA MET A 15 0.79 33.05 11.42
C MET A 15 -0.57 32.33 11.54
N THR A 16 -1.53 32.90 12.28
CA THR A 16 -2.81 32.24 12.61
C THR A 16 -3.57 31.82 11.34
N ALA A 17 -3.62 32.69 10.33
CA ALA A 17 -4.28 32.39 9.07
C ALA A 17 -3.56 31.30 8.25
N MET A 18 -2.23 31.24 8.31
CA MET A 18 -1.46 30.22 7.58
C MET A 18 -1.57 28.85 8.23
N CYS A 19 -1.64 28.80 9.56
CA CYS A 19 -1.79 27.58 10.33
C CYS A 19 -3.14 26.89 10.09
N ASP A 20 -4.23 27.67 10.02
CA ASP A 20 -5.58 27.15 9.74
C ASP A 20 -5.66 26.51 8.34
N VAL A 21 -5.17 27.21 7.31
CA VAL A 21 -5.14 26.68 5.93
C VAL A 21 -4.32 25.38 5.85
N ALA A 22 -3.20 25.28 6.56
CA ALA A 22 -2.40 24.07 6.59
C ALA A 22 -3.15 22.89 7.25
N PHE A 23 -3.89 23.14 8.32
CA PHE A 23 -4.67 22.10 9.00
C PHE A 23 -5.87 21.64 8.17
N LEU A 24 -6.54 22.56 7.46
CA LEU A 24 -7.60 22.22 6.52
C LEU A 24 -7.10 21.32 5.39
N LEU A 25 -5.91 21.58 4.83
CA LEU A 25 -5.33 20.73 3.79
C LEU A 25 -4.89 19.36 4.34
N LEU A 26 -4.28 19.32 5.52
CA LEU A 26 -3.87 18.06 6.14
C LEU A 26 -5.08 17.16 6.41
N THR A 27 -6.14 17.70 7.00
CA THR A 27 -7.37 16.94 7.29
C THR A 27 -8.06 16.49 6.00
N PHE A 28 -8.13 17.35 4.98
CA PHE A 28 -8.64 16.98 3.66
C PHE A 28 -7.84 15.83 3.04
N PHE A 29 -6.51 15.89 3.04
CA PHE A 29 -5.68 14.82 2.48
C PHE A 29 -5.84 13.52 3.27
N ILE A 30 -5.85 13.56 4.60
CA ILE A 30 -6.08 12.36 5.42
C ILE A 30 -7.43 11.71 5.06
N LEU A 31 -8.51 12.49 4.99
CA LEU A 31 -9.86 11.98 4.71
C LEU A 31 -10.04 11.47 3.27
N THR A 32 -9.31 12.03 2.30
CA THR A 32 -9.44 11.66 0.88
C THR A 32 -8.42 10.60 0.44
N THR A 33 -7.44 10.26 1.27
CA THR A 33 -6.49 9.19 0.94
C THR A 33 -7.21 7.85 0.75
N GLN A 34 -6.94 7.19 -0.37
CA GLN A 34 -7.37 5.82 -0.65
C GLN A 34 -6.19 4.89 -0.41
N PHE A 35 -6.43 3.74 0.21
CA PHE A 35 -5.40 2.71 0.31
C PHE A 35 -4.99 2.26 -1.09
N LYS A 36 -3.67 2.11 -1.31
CA LYS A 36 -3.17 1.45 -2.51
C LYS A 36 -3.82 0.06 -2.54
N LYS A 37 -4.58 -0.23 -3.60
CA LYS A 37 -5.15 -1.57 -3.78
C LYS A 37 -4.01 -2.59 -3.69
N PRO A 38 -4.18 -3.71 -2.98
CA PRO A 38 -3.22 -4.81 -3.09
C PRO A 38 -3.09 -5.16 -4.58
N ASP A 39 -1.86 -5.31 -5.05
CA ASP A 39 -1.58 -5.71 -6.42
C ASP A 39 -2.07 -7.17 -6.57
N VAL A 40 -3.36 -7.36 -6.83
CA VAL A 40 -3.99 -8.64 -7.19
C VAL A 40 -3.64 -8.93 -8.63
N GLU A 41 -2.40 -9.35 -8.88
CA GLU A 41 -2.09 -10.03 -10.12
C GLU A 41 -2.97 -11.30 -10.16
N GLN A 42 -3.94 -11.34 -11.08
CA GLN A 42 -4.79 -12.52 -11.29
C GLN A 42 -3.96 -13.62 -11.95
N ILE A 43 -3.41 -14.52 -11.14
CA ILE A 43 -2.64 -15.65 -11.61
C ILE A 43 -3.63 -16.78 -11.87
N LYS A 44 -4.05 -16.94 -13.12
CA LYS A 44 -4.90 -18.06 -13.53
C LYS A 44 -4.04 -19.33 -13.66
N PRO A 45 -4.22 -20.34 -12.79
CA PRO A 45 -3.49 -21.59 -12.94
C PRO A 45 -3.94 -22.31 -14.23
N PRO A 46 -3.03 -22.97 -14.97
CA PRO A 46 -3.42 -23.84 -16.07
C PRO A 46 -4.20 -25.05 -15.56
N SER A 47 -5.10 -25.59 -16.38
CA SER A 47 -5.85 -26.80 -16.04
C SER A 47 -4.89 -27.99 -15.92
N SER A 48 -4.60 -28.40 -14.69
CA SER A 48 -3.78 -29.58 -14.41
C SER A 48 -4.59 -30.86 -14.62
N ILE A 49 -4.03 -31.82 -15.36
CA ILE A 49 -4.61 -33.15 -15.63
C ILE A 49 -3.74 -34.23 -14.97
N SER A 50 -3.30 -33.98 -13.73
CA SER A 50 -2.46 -34.96 -13.03
C SER A 50 -3.33 -35.98 -12.29
N GLU A 51 -3.25 -37.24 -12.70
CA GLU A 51 -3.96 -38.37 -12.08
C GLU A 51 -3.24 -38.91 -10.83
N LYS A 52 -2.04 -38.42 -10.53
CA LYS A 52 -1.25 -38.84 -9.37
C LYS A 52 -1.62 -38.00 -8.16
N LEU A 53 -2.15 -38.65 -7.12
CA LEU A 53 -2.42 -38.02 -5.83
C LEU A 53 -1.11 -37.47 -5.25
N LEU A 54 -1.09 -36.17 -4.95
CA LEU A 54 0.03 -35.55 -4.25
C LEU A 54 -0.02 -35.94 -2.76
N PRO A 55 1.13 -36.10 -2.10
CA PRO A 55 1.18 -36.30 -0.67
C PRO A 55 0.61 -35.08 0.07
N ASP A 56 -0.17 -35.32 1.13
CA ASP A 56 -0.91 -34.28 1.86
C ASP A 56 -0.03 -33.35 2.71
N ALA A 57 1.26 -33.64 2.87
CA ALA A 57 2.15 -32.90 3.75
C ALA A 57 3.21 -32.09 2.98
N SER A 58 3.38 -30.83 3.38
CA SER A 58 4.44 -29.91 2.93
C SER A 58 4.42 -29.54 1.45
N LEU A 59 3.27 -29.05 0.97
CA LEU A 59 3.15 -28.51 -0.38
C LEU A 59 3.49 -27.02 -0.40
N MET A 60 4.10 -26.53 -1.48
CA MET A 60 4.34 -25.11 -1.71
C MET A 60 3.90 -24.74 -3.11
N THR A 61 2.99 -23.75 -3.20
CA THR A 61 2.55 -23.17 -4.47
C THR A 61 3.51 -22.06 -4.86
N ILE A 62 4.10 -22.19 -6.04
CA ILE A 62 4.96 -21.17 -6.64
C ILE A 62 4.23 -20.62 -7.85
N ASN A 63 3.92 -19.33 -7.81
CA ASN A 63 3.30 -18.63 -8.93
C ASN A 63 4.33 -17.72 -9.59
N ALA A 64 4.46 -17.81 -10.91
CA ALA A 64 5.39 -17.01 -11.70
C ALA A 64 4.61 -16.12 -12.69
N THR A 65 4.86 -14.81 -12.62
CA THR A 65 4.29 -13.82 -13.56
C THR A 65 5.19 -13.70 -14.80
N PRO A 66 4.66 -13.43 -16.01
CA PRO A 66 5.46 -13.16 -17.21
C PRO A 66 6.51 -12.05 -17.04
N ASP A 67 6.27 -11.13 -16.10
CA ASP A 67 7.16 -10.03 -15.74
C ASP A 67 8.33 -10.45 -14.80
N GLY A 68 8.51 -11.75 -14.54
CA GLY A 68 9.63 -12.28 -13.76
C GLY A 68 9.47 -12.15 -12.24
N LYS A 69 8.25 -11.91 -11.74
CA LYS A 69 7.93 -11.95 -10.31
C LYS A 69 7.52 -13.35 -9.86
N PHE A 70 7.95 -13.73 -8.66
CA PHE A 70 7.65 -15.03 -8.07
C PHE A 70 6.94 -14.85 -6.72
N TYR A 71 5.81 -15.54 -6.54
CA TYR A 71 5.06 -15.58 -5.30
C TYR A 71 5.09 -17.00 -4.71
N PHE A 72 5.33 -17.09 -3.40
CA PHE A 72 5.45 -18.35 -2.67
C PHE A 72 4.36 -18.43 -1.62
N GLN A 73 3.59 -19.52 -1.63
CA GLN A 73 2.58 -19.79 -0.63
C GLN A 73 2.74 -21.23 -0.12
N PRO A 74 3.12 -21.44 1.15
CA PRO A 74 3.07 -22.77 1.76
C PRO A 74 1.62 -23.20 1.88
N VAL A 75 1.34 -24.47 1.55
CA VAL A 75 0.03 -25.10 1.65
C VAL A 75 0.17 -26.24 2.64
N GLU A 76 -0.44 -26.09 3.81
CA GLU A 76 -0.35 -27.08 4.88
C GLU A 76 -1.33 -28.24 4.64
N HIS A 77 -2.47 -27.98 3.98
CA HIS A 77 -3.50 -28.99 3.71
C HIS A 77 -4.04 -28.93 2.27
N ALA A 78 -4.30 -30.10 1.66
CA ALA A 78 -4.82 -30.20 0.28
C ALA A 78 -6.18 -29.51 0.06
N SER A 79 -6.99 -29.34 1.12
CA SER A 79 -8.28 -28.64 1.11
C SER A 79 -8.15 -27.12 1.06
N GLU A 80 -7.12 -26.54 1.66
CA GLU A 80 -6.86 -25.08 1.65
C GLU A 80 -6.52 -24.61 0.23
N ARG A 81 -5.87 -25.49 -0.55
CA ARG A 81 -5.55 -25.24 -1.95
C ARG A 81 -6.77 -24.84 -2.79
N LEU A 82 -7.91 -25.52 -2.63
CA LEU A 82 -9.16 -25.20 -3.35
C LEU A 82 -9.68 -23.81 -2.96
N GLN A 83 -9.63 -23.47 -1.67
CA GLN A 83 -10.07 -22.16 -1.18
C GLN A 83 -9.15 -21.03 -1.65
N HIS A 84 -7.85 -21.30 -1.82
CA HIS A 84 -6.93 -20.34 -2.43
C HIS A 84 -7.23 -20.12 -3.91
N PHE A 85 -7.62 -21.16 -4.66
CA PHE A 85 -7.99 -21.01 -6.06
C PHE A 85 -9.35 -20.34 -6.29
N ASP A 86 -10.33 -20.55 -5.40
CA ASP A 86 -11.66 -19.94 -5.52
C ASP A 86 -11.68 -18.45 -5.11
N ASN A 87 -10.68 -18.01 -4.33
CA ASN A 87 -10.54 -16.63 -3.84
C ASN A 87 -9.51 -15.78 -4.63
N MET A 88 -9.02 -16.25 -5.78
CA MET A 88 -8.02 -15.57 -6.64
C MET A 88 -8.60 -15.07 -7.96
#